data_AF-A0A4R1JTG4-F1
#
_entry.id   AF-A0A4R1JTG4-F1
#
_cell.length_a   1.000
_cell.length_b   1.000
_cell.length_c   1.000
_cell.angle_alpha   90.00
_cell.angle_beta   90.00
_cell.angle_gamma   90.00
#
_symmetry.space_group_name_H-M   'P 1'
#
loop_
_entity.id
_entity.type
_entity.pdbx_description
1 polymer ?
#
loop_
_entity_poly.entity_id
_entity_poly.type
_entity_poly.pdbx_seq_one_letter_code
_entity_poly.pdbx_strand_id
1 'polypeptide(L)'
;MSKANLTILTFLLGLQILIGQNKISPLNDWDKIIITDAYSGWSNFENKFQIRSQDFLLTSLEKPDSIIKKIDPNLTSEIVKLIRNTNDTSFKRPLISFGRDSLWLIHNAENLWKEHTKNRKTTKEIDSIAINTIKDYKKANQAASSLEGSNRTDDYPLIVISVIKGNDTISAYSIGQEPYMLPWYVVKKGKIYDSKLSALVAELLPDTLPNNKKRLSGQDFNGAFVQKIYSIFLAEKENYLDAKNAFPGTFKSLGKNFEIMKAEIMDMSSIEWGGDFGRRCLEFSLKDSTISKNIRFNTISGVNELFSTKKSIIYKKNDLMDSLKENPVYQYTLNCNNCLGEIHWVKSKSLSTEAKDNFKEYLEESGVDKNKYDGKYKDAIFFELTEHRDLEQSFSRWIFLKYGTLILWQLSGRFLMNLPKEVSENQGYVCKEIKL
;
A
#
# COMPACT_ATOMS: atom_id res chain seq x y z
N MET A 1 48.64 -53.51 40.95
CA MET A 1 47.31 -52.95 40.61
C MET A 1 46.46 -54.09 40.06
N SER A 2 45.30 -54.39 40.64
CA SER A 2 44.44 -55.49 40.15
C SER A 2 43.88 -55.15 38.76
N LYS A 3 43.64 -56.16 37.91
CA LYS A 3 43.02 -55.97 36.59
C LYS A 3 41.72 -55.17 36.65
N ALA A 4 40.96 -55.28 37.75
CA ALA A 4 39.75 -54.50 37.99
C ALA A 4 40.01 -52.98 38.13
N ASN A 5 41.11 -52.59 38.78
CA ASN A 5 41.47 -51.18 38.96
C ASN A 5 41.95 -50.53 37.66
N LEU A 6 42.55 -51.31 36.74
CA LEU A 6 42.94 -50.80 35.43
C LEU A 6 41.70 -50.55 34.54
N THR A 7 40.74 -51.47 34.51
CA THR A 7 39.50 -51.32 33.72
C THR A 7 38.65 -50.14 34.20
N ILE A 8 38.56 -49.91 35.51
CA ILE A 8 37.84 -48.76 36.09
C ILE A 8 38.55 -47.45 35.72
N LEU A 9 39.88 -47.41 35.71
CA LEU A 9 40.65 -46.23 35.34
C LEU A 9 40.49 -45.91 33.84
N THR A 10 40.49 -46.91 32.96
CA THR A 10 40.25 -46.73 31.52
C THR A 10 38.81 -46.31 31.23
N PHE A 11 37.84 -46.80 32.01
CA PHE A 11 36.44 -46.40 31.90
C PHE A 11 36.21 -44.96 32.39
N LEU A 12 36.88 -44.53 33.48
CA LEU A 12 36.85 -43.16 33.98
C LEU A 12 37.56 -42.16 33.06
N LEU A 13 38.69 -42.55 32.45
CA LEU A 13 39.36 -41.76 31.40
C LEU A 13 38.52 -41.69 30.11
N GLY A 14 37.84 -42.78 29.75
CA GLY A 14 36.87 -42.80 28.65
C GLY A 14 35.66 -41.90 28.90
N LEU A 15 35.13 -41.88 30.13
CA LEU A 15 34.08 -40.96 30.56
C LEU A 15 34.56 -39.50 30.59
N GLN A 16 35.82 -39.21 30.96
CA GLN A 16 36.37 -37.86 30.88
C GLN A 16 36.59 -37.40 29.43
N ILE A 17 36.86 -38.30 28.48
CA ILE A 17 36.91 -37.98 27.05
C ILE A 17 35.49 -37.76 26.49
N LEU A 18 34.49 -38.53 26.95
CA LEU A 18 33.07 -38.36 26.59
C LEU A 18 32.40 -37.13 27.24
N ILE A 19 32.86 -36.70 28.42
CA ILE A 19 32.42 -35.48 29.10
C ILE A 19 33.25 -34.26 28.61
N GLY A 20 34.51 -34.47 28.22
CA GLY A 20 35.42 -33.47 27.63
C GLY A 20 35.13 -33.17 26.16
N GLN A 21 34.39 -34.04 25.47
CA GLN A 21 33.54 -33.64 24.36
C GLN A 21 32.33 -32.87 24.93
N ASN A 22 32.59 -31.67 25.43
CA ASN A 22 31.58 -30.63 25.46
C ASN A 22 30.90 -30.69 24.10
N LYS A 23 29.60 -31.06 24.10
CA LYS A 23 28.72 -30.85 22.97
C LYS A 23 28.90 -29.39 22.57
N ILE A 24 29.76 -29.12 21.59
CA ILE A 24 29.80 -27.85 20.90
C ILE A 24 28.39 -27.77 20.33
N SER A 25 27.55 -26.99 20.99
CA SER A 25 26.23 -26.72 20.49
C SER A 25 26.41 -26.27 19.04
N PRO A 26 25.70 -26.86 18.06
CA PRO A 26 25.82 -26.47 16.64
C PRO A 26 25.61 -24.96 16.39
N LEU A 27 25.11 -24.26 17.42
CA LEU A 27 24.92 -22.82 17.54
C LEU A 27 26.23 -22.01 17.67
N ASN A 28 27.34 -22.63 18.14
CA ASN A 28 28.64 -21.98 18.32
C ASN A 28 29.71 -22.48 17.34
N ASP A 29 29.28 -23.17 16.29
CA ASP A 29 30.15 -23.84 15.34
C ASP A 29 30.46 -22.94 14.13
N TRP A 30 31.17 -21.84 14.34
CA TRP A 30 31.54 -20.85 13.31
C TRP A 30 32.90 -20.21 13.62
N ASP A 31 33.62 -19.75 12.59
CA ASP A 31 34.95 -19.15 12.74
C ASP A 31 34.88 -17.62 12.69
N LYS A 32 34.16 -17.10 11.68
CA LYS A 32 34.05 -15.67 11.43
C LYS A 32 32.67 -15.30 10.89
N ILE A 33 32.17 -14.13 11.28
CA ILE A 33 31.03 -13.46 10.65
C ILE A 33 31.55 -12.23 9.91
N ILE A 34 31.16 -12.07 8.65
CA ILE A 34 31.39 -10.84 7.87
C ILE A 34 30.06 -10.13 7.67
N ILE A 35 30.05 -8.83 7.92
CA ILE A 35 28.88 -7.96 7.71
C ILE A 35 29.26 -6.92 6.67
N THR A 36 28.52 -6.88 5.56
CA THR A 36 28.57 -5.79 4.59
C THR A 36 27.32 -4.96 4.76
N ASP A 37 27.49 -3.67 5.00
CA ASP A 37 26.42 -2.70 5.18
C ASP A 37 26.63 -1.56 4.20
N ALA A 38 25.73 -1.44 3.23
CA ALA A 38 25.88 -0.52 2.13
C ALA A 38 24.58 0.23 1.86
N TYR A 39 24.74 1.38 1.23
CA TYR A 39 23.65 2.20 0.78
C TYR A 39 24.06 2.97 -0.47
N SER A 40 23.21 2.92 -1.49
CA SER A 40 23.32 3.75 -2.69
C SER A 40 22.03 4.54 -2.82
N GLY A 41 22.11 5.87 -2.85
CA GLY A 41 20.93 6.73 -2.93
C GLY A 41 21.33 8.19 -2.75
N TRP A 42 20.61 8.92 -1.90
CA TRP A 42 20.90 10.32 -1.57
C TRP A 42 22.23 10.54 -0.83
N SER A 43 22.75 9.47 -0.22
CA SER A 43 24.09 9.38 0.35
C SER A 43 24.68 8.04 -0.03
N ASN A 44 26.00 7.89 0.08
CA ASN A 44 26.66 6.63 -0.23
C ASN A 44 27.55 6.22 0.94
N PHE A 45 27.44 4.97 1.36
CA PHE A 45 28.39 4.34 2.26
C PHE A 45 28.52 2.85 1.93
N GLU A 46 29.68 2.30 2.23
CA GLU A 46 29.93 0.87 2.19
C GLU A 46 30.84 0.51 3.37
N ASN A 47 30.26 -0.07 4.40
CA ASN A 47 30.96 -0.53 5.59
C ASN A 47 31.14 -2.05 5.52
N LYS A 48 32.35 -2.51 5.88
CA LYS A 48 32.65 -3.94 6.02
C LYS A 48 33.21 -4.21 7.40
N PHE A 49 32.50 -5.06 8.16
CA PHE A 49 32.88 -5.46 9.50
C PHE A 49 33.14 -6.97 9.57
N GLN A 50 33.92 -7.38 10.57
CA GLN A 50 34.10 -8.77 10.91
C GLN A 50 34.00 -8.99 12.42
N ILE A 51 33.56 -10.20 12.80
CA ILE A 51 33.56 -10.71 14.17
C ILE A 51 34.19 -12.11 14.12
N ARG A 52 35.13 -12.41 15.02
CA ARG A 52 35.73 -13.75 15.14
C ARG A 52 35.16 -14.47 16.37
N SER A 53 34.99 -15.78 16.28
CA SER A 53 34.42 -16.58 17.38
C SER A 53 35.35 -16.71 18.60
N GLN A 54 36.62 -16.34 18.44
CA GLN A 54 37.64 -16.43 19.47
C GLN A 54 37.59 -15.26 20.46
N ASP A 55 37.26 -14.06 19.98
CA ASP A 55 37.38 -12.81 20.72
C ASP A 55 36.07 -12.02 20.85
N PHE A 56 35.10 -12.29 19.99
CA PHE A 56 33.84 -11.56 19.88
C PHE A 56 34.03 -10.04 19.75
N LEU A 57 35.07 -9.63 19.02
CA LEU A 57 35.35 -8.22 18.74
C LEU A 57 34.83 -7.86 17.35
N LEU A 58 34.00 -6.80 17.30
CA LEU A 58 33.65 -6.16 16.03
C LEU A 58 34.82 -5.28 15.60
N THR A 59 35.37 -5.58 14.43
CA THR A 59 36.49 -4.83 13.82
C THR A 59 36.14 -4.46 12.39
N SER A 60 36.78 -3.43 11.85
CA SER A 60 36.71 -3.15 10.41
C SER A 60 37.44 -4.27 9.65
N LEU A 61 36.87 -4.73 8.54
CA LEU A 61 37.51 -5.75 7.70
C LEU A 61 38.85 -5.23 7.12
N GLU A 62 38.92 -3.94 6.82
CA GLU A 62 40.12 -3.29 6.25
C GLU A 62 41.16 -2.92 7.31
N LYS A 63 40.74 -2.76 8.56
CA LYS A 63 41.60 -2.45 9.71
C LYS A 63 41.30 -3.40 10.88
N PRO A 64 41.75 -4.67 10.82
CA PRO A 64 41.43 -5.70 11.81
C PRO A 64 41.86 -5.36 13.25
N ASP A 65 42.92 -4.56 13.41
CA ASP A 65 43.44 -4.18 14.73
C ASP A 65 42.61 -3.05 15.37
N SER A 66 41.71 -2.43 14.62
CA SER A 66 40.82 -1.37 15.12
C SER A 66 39.54 -1.98 15.71
N ILE A 67 39.53 -2.11 17.03
CA ILE A 67 38.36 -2.59 17.78
C ILE A 67 37.30 -1.49 17.80
N ILE A 68 36.14 -1.80 17.22
CA ILE A 68 34.98 -0.90 17.20
C ILE A 68 34.14 -1.11 18.46
N LYS A 69 33.81 -2.37 18.78
CA LYS A 69 32.95 -2.73 19.92
C LYS A 69 33.14 -4.20 20.30
N LYS A 70 32.99 -4.52 21.59
CA LYS A 70 32.86 -5.91 22.07
C LYS A 70 31.42 -6.41 21.92
N ILE A 71 31.24 -7.61 21.40
CA ILE A 71 29.94 -8.20 21.09
C ILE A 71 29.59 -9.28 22.14
N ASP A 72 28.31 -9.35 22.51
CA ASP A 72 27.79 -10.45 23.34
C ASP A 72 27.79 -11.75 22.52
N PRO A 73 28.47 -12.82 23.00
CA PRO A 73 28.42 -14.14 22.35
C PRO A 73 27.00 -14.65 22.08
N ASN A 74 26.04 -14.39 22.97
CA ASN A 74 24.65 -14.84 22.79
C ASN A 74 24.00 -14.23 21.55
N LEU A 75 24.30 -12.96 21.26
CA LEU A 75 23.79 -12.26 20.08
C LEU A 75 24.28 -12.95 18.81
N THR A 76 25.59 -13.24 18.71
CA THR A 76 26.16 -13.93 17.54
C THR A 76 25.61 -15.35 17.38
N SER A 77 25.43 -16.08 18.48
CA SER A 77 24.85 -17.43 18.49
C SER A 77 23.42 -17.44 17.93
N GLU A 78 22.59 -16.48 18.33
CA GLU A 78 21.21 -16.36 17.84
C GLU A 78 21.14 -15.93 16.37
N ILE A 79 22.01 -15.05 15.89
CA ILE A 79 22.11 -14.73 14.44
C ILE A 79 22.46 -15.98 13.64
N VAL A 80 23.50 -16.71 14.06
CA VAL A 80 23.96 -17.93 13.38
C VAL A 80 22.84 -18.98 13.34
N LYS A 81 22.12 -19.15 14.45
CA LYS A 81 20.96 -20.04 14.56
C LYS A 81 19.87 -19.69 13.56
N LEU A 82 19.46 -18.43 13.48
CA LEU A 82 18.38 -17.98 12.59
C LEU A 82 18.76 -18.21 11.12
N ILE A 83 19.98 -17.86 10.73
CA ILE A 83 20.48 -18.04 9.36
C ILE A 83 20.61 -19.54 9.00
N ARG A 84 21.08 -20.38 9.93
CA ARG A 84 21.30 -21.81 9.67
C ARG A 84 20.00 -22.62 9.66
N ASN A 85 19.06 -22.31 10.54
CA ASN A 85 17.82 -23.06 10.72
C ASN A 85 16.67 -22.54 9.85
N THR A 86 16.97 -21.72 8.85
CA THR A 86 15.97 -21.28 7.88
C THR A 86 15.52 -22.46 7.03
N ASN A 87 14.27 -22.87 7.22
CA ASN A 87 13.54 -23.70 6.28
C ASN A 87 12.59 -22.79 5.50
N ASP A 88 12.46 -23.04 4.19
CA ASP A 88 11.52 -22.31 3.33
C ASP A 88 10.10 -22.43 3.90
N THR A 89 9.69 -21.37 4.59
CA THR A 89 8.42 -21.30 5.29
C THR A 89 7.75 -20.07 4.73
N SER A 90 6.88 -20.28 3.74
CA SER A 90 5.93 -19.28 3.29
C SER A 90 5.00 -18.93 4.47
N PHE A 91 5.45 -18.05 5.34
CA PHE A 91 4.76 -17.78 6.60
C PHE A 91 3.56 -16.88 6.33
N LYS A 92 2.35 -17.43 6.45
CA LYS A 92 1.07 -16.74 6.15
C LYS A 92 0.61 -15.76 7.24
N ARG A 93 1.51 -15.27 8.11
CA ARG A 93 1.17 -14.39 9.26
C ARG A 93 2.14 -13.21 9.39
N PRO A 94 2.02 -12.19 8.52
CA PRO A 94 2.93 -11.04 8.48
C PRO A 94 3.12 -10.33 9.81
N LEU A 95 2.08 -10.23 10.66
CA LEU A 95 2.21 -9.54 11.95
C LEU A 95 3.20 -10.25 12.90
N ILE A 96 3.21 -11.58 12.87
CA ILE A 96 4.14 -12.39 13.69
C ILE A 96 5.57 -12.22 13.20
N SER A 97 5.78 -12.01 11.89
CA SER A 97 7.09 -11.70 11.32
C SER A 97 7.69 -10.41 11.84
N PHE A 98 6.87 -9.51 12.40
CA PHE A 98 7.32 -8.32 13.11
C PHE A 98 7.40 -8.51 14.63
N GLY A 99 7.27 -9.73 15.13
CA GLY A 99 7.27 -10.06 16.55
C GLY A 99 6.04 -9.51 17.27
N ARG A 100 4.90 -9.39 16.58
CA ARG A 100 3.63 -8.90 17.12
C ARG A 100 2.54 -9.95 16.96
N ASP A 101 1.59 -9.96 17.90
CA ASP A 101 0.46 -10.87 17.89
C ASP A 101 -0.84 -10.15 18.24
N SER A 102 -1.93 -10.90 18.36
CA SER A 102 -3.23 -10.35 18.74
C SER A 102 -3.24 -9.73 20.14
N LEU A 103 -2.50 -10.30 21.09
CA LEU A 103 -2.38 -9.73 22.43
C LEU A 103 -1.69 -8.37 22.38
N TRP A 104 -0.61 -8.25 21.62
CA TRP A 104 0.06 -6.96 21.42
C TRP A 104 -0.89 -5.91 20.85
N LEU A 105 -1.72 -6.25 19.86
CA LEU A 105 -2.72 -5.32 19.31
C LEU A 105 -3.71 -4.87 20.38
N ILE A 106 -4.25 -5.79 21.18
CA ILE A 106 -5.21 -5.49 22.24
C ILE A 106 -4.63 -4.49 23.25
N HIS A 107 -3.40 -4.69 23.68
CA HIS A 107 -2.74 -3.84 24.67
C HIS A 107 -2.24 -2.50 24.11
N ASN A 108 -1.96 -2.41 22.81
CA ASN A 108 -1.28 -1.24 22.23
C ASN A 108 -2.18 -0.38 21.33
N ALA A 109 -3.35 -0.85 20.88
CA ALA A 109 -4.18 -0.16 19.90
C ALA A 109 -4.50 1.30 20.25
N GLU A 110 -4.82 1.58 21.51
CA GLU A 110 -5.14 2.94 21.96
C GLU A 110 -3.93 3.88 21.88
N ASN A 111 -2.77 3.42 22.37
CA ASN A 111 -1.53 4.19 22.31
C ASN A 111 -1.06 4.39 20.86
N LEU A 112 -1.18 3.35 20.03
CA LEU A 112 -0.85 3.39 18.61
C LEU A 112 -1.69 4.45 17.87
N TRP A 113 -3.00 4.45 18.10
CA TRP A 113 -3.89 5.45 17.51
C TRP A 113 -3.58 6.85 18.03
N LYS A 114 -3.41 7.01 19.34
CA LYS A 114 -3.12 8.29 19.98
C LYS A 114 -1.83 8.93 19.47
N GLU A 115 -0.75 8.15 19.30
CA GLU A 115 0.50 8.69 18.77
C GLU A 115 0.35 9.08 17.28
N HIS A 116 -0.41 8.32 16.50
CA HIS A 116 -0.71 8.67 15.10
C HIS A 116 -1.51 9.98 14.97
N THR A 117 -2.42 10.25 15.91
CA THR A 117 -3.30 11.43 15.89
C THR A 117 -2.85 12.58 16.78
N LYS A 118 -1.65 12.51 17.38
CA LYS A 118 -1.14 13.42 18.43
C LYS A 118 -1.31 14.93 18.14
N ASN A 119 -1.35 15.33 16.87
CA ASN A 119 -1.49 16.72 16.43
C ASN A 119 -2.77 16.99 15.61
N ARG A 120 -3.71 16.04 15.56
CA ARG A 120 -4.93 16.11 14.75
C ARG A 120 -6.15 16.09 15.67
N LYS A 121 -7.18 16.88 15.32
CA LYS A 121 -8.49 16.77 15.95
C LYS A 121 -9.22 15.59 15.32
N THR A 122 -9.63 14.62 16.14
CA THR A 122 -10.46 13.49 15.73
C THR A 122 -11.79 13.50 16.48
N THR A 123 -12.75 12.73 15.98
CA THR A 123 -14.03 12.50 16.67
C THR A 123 -13.96 11.22 17.51
N LYS A 124 -14.75 11.14 18.58
CA LYS A 124 -14.84 9.90 19.39
C LYS A 124 -15.29 8.69 18.56
N GLU A 125 -16.09 8.93 17.52
CA GLU A 125 -16.57 7.89 16.61
C GLU A 125 -15.41 7.31 15.78
N ILE A 126 -14.60 8.16 15.13
CA ILE A 126 -13.44 7.67 14.36
C ILE A 126 -12.39 7.03 15.28
N ASP A 127 -12.18 7.56 16.48
CA ASP A 127 -11.26 6.95 17.46
C ASP A 127 -11.66 5.51 17.80
N SER A 128 -12.95 5.29 18.08
CA SER A 128 -13.46 3.95 18.39
C SER A 128 -13.32 3.00 17.19
N ILE A 129 -13.64 3.47 15.98
CA ILE A 129 -13.50 2.69 14.75
C ILE A 129 -12.03 2.33 14.51
N ALA A 130 -11.12 3.28 14.70
CA ALA A 130 -9.68 3.10 14.50
C ALA A 130 -9.11 2.07 15.48
N ILE A 131 -9.39 2.23 16.79
CA ILE A 131 -8.93 1.31 17.83
C ILE A 131 -9.43 -0.12 17.55
N ASN A 132 -10.72 -0.28 17.20
CA ASN A 132 -11.27 -1.60 16.86
C ASN A 132 -10.67 -2.17 15.57
N THR A 133 -10.34 -1.33 14.60
CA THR A 133 -9.68 -1.75 13.35
C THR A 133 -8.24 -2.19 13.60
N ILE A 134 -7.52 -1.54 14.52
CA ILE A 134 -6.17 -1.97 14.92
C ILE A 134 -6.22 -3.32 15.66
N LYS A 135 -7.24 -3.53 16.51
CA LYS A 135 -7.44 -4.80 17.22
C LYS A 135 -7.86 -5.97 16.31
N ASP A 136 -8.37 -5.68 15.11
CA ASP A 136 -8.78 -6.70 14.13
C ASP A 136 -7.54 -7.39 13.51
N TYR A 137 -7.27 -8.62 13.97
CA TYR A 137 -6.09 -9.38 13.56
C TYR A 137 -6.00 -9.63 12.05
N LYS A 138 -7.14 -9.76 11.34
CA LYS A 138 -7.13 -9.99 9.88
C LYS A 138 -6.67 -8.73 9.17
N LYS A 139 -7.23 -7.58 9.53
CA LYS A 139 -6.86 -6.27 8.96
C LYS A 139 -5.43 -5.89 9.33
N ALA A 140 -5.03 -6.13 10.57
CA ALA A 140 -3.67 -5.94 11.05
C ALA A 140 -2.66 -6.76 10.22
N ASN A 141 -2.94 -8.04 9.94
CA ASN A 141 -2.07 -8.84 9.08
C ASN A 141 -1.98 -8.31 7.65
N GLN A 142 -3.09 -7.84 7.07
CA GLN A 142 -3.09 -7.24 5.74
C GLN A 142 -2.22 -5.97 5.71
N ALA A 143 -2.34 -5.11 6.72
CA ALA A 143 -1.50 -3.93 6.85
C ALA A 143 -0.01 -4.29 7.05
N ALA A 144 0.29 -5.26 7.92
CA ALA A 144 1.66 -5.75 8.13
C ALA A 144 2.27 -6.34 6.85
N SER A 145 1.49 -7.09 6.05
CA SER A 145 1.96 -7.63 4.76
C SER A 145 2.44 -6.53 3.82
N SER A 146 1.80 -5.36 3.84
CA SER A 146 2.18 -4.22 2.99
C SER A 146 3.47 -3.51 3.43
N LEU A 147 4.04 -3.88 4.58
CA LEU A 147 5.32 -3.40 5.08
C LEU A 147 6.49 -4.32 4.69
N GLU A 148 6.21 -5.56 4.30
CA GLU A 148 7.24 -6.50 3.86
C GLU A 148 7.73 -6.13 2.45
N GLY A 149 9.04 -6.00 2.27
CA GLY A 149 9.64 -5.74 0.95
C GLY A 149 9.21 -4.41 0.33
N SER A 150 8.82 -3.42 1.13
CA SER A 150 8.61 -2.06 0.65
C SER A 150 9.88 -1.60 -0.06
N ASN A 151 9.74 -1.10 -1.30
CA ASN A 151 10.84 -0.57 -2.11
C ASN A 151 10.54 0.90 -2.42
N ARG A 152 11.57 1.75 -2.38
CA ARG A 152 11.51 3.13 -2.92
C ARG A 152 12.39 3.18 -4.17
N THR A 153 12.02 4.02 -5.13
CA THR A 153 12.68 4.10 -6.46
C THR A 153 14.05 4.79 -6.43
N ASP A 154 14.47 5.32 -5.29
CA ASP A 154 15.67 6.15 -5.09
C ASP A 154 16.42 5.83 -3.79
N ASP A 155 16.04 4.76 -3.09
CA ASP A 155 16.58 4.35 -1.79
C ASP A 155 17.05 2.89 -1.92
N TYR A 156 18.36 2.61 -1.95
CA TYR A 156 18.87 1.25 -2.18
C TYR A 156 19.78 0.76 -1.03
N PRO A 157 19.21 0.37 0.13
CA PRO A 157 19.97 -0.21 1.23
C PRO A 157 20.31 -1.68 0.94
N LEU A 158 21.46 -2.12 1.43
CA LEU A 158 21.90 -3.50 1.37
C LEU A 158 22.60 -3.88 2.66
N ILE A 159 22.18 -4.99 3.25
CA ILE A 159 22.93 -5.68 4.30
C ILE A 159 23.20 -7.11 3.84
N VAL A 160 24.43 -7.57 4.02
CA VAL A 160 24.84 -8.97 3.82
C VAL A 160 25.54 -9.47 5.08
N ILE A 161 25.15 -10.64 5.55
CA ILE A 161 25.78 -11.34 6.67
C ILE A 161 26.25 -12.68 6.17
N SER A 162 27.55 -12.93 6.28
CA SER A 162 28.16 -14.20 5.89
C SER A 162 28.74 -14.87 7.12
N VAL A 163 28.22 -16.05 7.46
CA VAL A 163 28.73 -16.92 8.53
C VAL A 163 29.66 -17.95 7.90
N ILE A 164 30.92 -17.95 8.32
CA ILE A 164 32.00 -18.75 7.73
C ILE A 164 32.46 -19.82 8.74
N LYS A 165 32.63 -21.05 8.26
CA LYS A 165 33.23 -22.17 8.99
C LYS A 165 34.15 -22.95 8.03
N GLY A 166 35.46 -22.91 8.24
CA GLY A 166 36.45 -23.45 7.32
C GLY A 166 36.23 -22.87 5.90
N ASN A 167 35.96 -23.75 4.94
CA ASN A 167 35.67 -23.36 3.55
C ASN A 167 34.17 -23.19 3.27
N ASP A 168 33.30 -23.47 4.24
CA ASP A 168 31.86 -23.36 4.10
C ASP A 168 31.38 -21.94 4.47
N THR A 169 30.54 -21.35 3.62
CA THR A 169 29.92 -20.04 3.87
C THR A 169 28.41 -20.13 3.65
N ILE A 170 27.67 -19.62 4.62
CA ILE A 170 26.24 -19.34 4.48
C ILE A 170 26.01 -17.83 4.58
N SER A 171 25.36 -17.26 3.58
CA SER A 171 25.08 -15.83 3.52
C SER A 171 23.59 -15.56 3.56
N ALA A 172 23.19 -14.55 4.33
CA ALA A 172 21.87 -13.96 4.33
C ALA A 172 21.99 -12.48 3.94
N TYR A 173 21.09 -11.98 3.10
CA TYR A 173 21.10 -10.57 2.73
C TYR A 173 19.69 -9.97 2.76
N SER A 174 19.61 -8.66 2.94
CA SER A 174 18.36 -7.92 2.78
C SER A 174 18.59 -6.63 2.00
N ILE A 175 17.60 -6.32 1.18
CA ILE A 175 17.45 -5.07 0.42
C ILE A 175 16.15 -4.33 0.77
N GLY A 176 15.42 -4.81 1.79
CA GLY A 176 14.16 -4.20 2.20
C GLY A 176 14.39 -2.82 2.83
N GLN A 177 13.37 -1.96 2.80
CA GLN A 177 13.41 -0.66 3.48
C GLN A 177 13.03 -0.78 4.96
N GLU A 178 12.71 0.34 5.59
CA GLU A 178 12.08 0.35 6.90
C GLU A 178 10.59 -0.11 6.83
N PRO A 179 10.08 -0.76 7.89
CA PRO A 179 10.78 -1.21 9.09
C PRO A 179 11.41 -2.62 8.94
N TYR A 180 12.49 -2.87 9.67
CA TYR A 180 13.18 -4.16 9.81
C TYR A 180 13.84 -4.72 8.54
N MET A 181 13.81 -4.06 7.39
CA MET A 181 14.42 -4.58 6.16
C MET A 181 14.05 -6.05 5.90
N LEU A 182 12.76 -6.37 5.90
CA LEU A 182 12.29 -7.72 5.57
C LEU A 182 11.94 -7.84 4.08
N PRO A 183 12.03 -9.04 3.47
CA PRO A 183 12.59 -10.27 4.05
C PRO A 183 14.11 -10.34 3.93
N TRP A 184 14.72 -11.24 4.71
CA TRP A 184 16.09 -11.68 4.47
C TRP A 184 16.10 -12.87 3.50
N TYR A 185 17.05 -12.88 2.56
CA TYR A 185 17.27 -13.93 1.59
C TYR A 185 18.50 -14.73 1.99
N VAL A 186 18.32 -16.02 2.28
CA VAL A 186 19.40 -16.94 2.61
C VAL A 186 19.80 -17.74 1.38
N VAL A 187 21.06 -17.63 0.99
CA VAL A 187 21.61 -18.26 -0.22
C VAL A 187 21.35 -19.77 -0.17
N LYS A 188 20.65 -20.29 -1.18
CA LYS A 188 20.28 -21.71 -1.35
C LYS A 188 19.35 -22.30 -0.27
N LYS A 189 18.71 -21.48 0.61
CA LYS A 189 17.79 -21.98 1.65
C LYS A 189 16.39 -21.35 1.66
N GLY A 190 16.21 -20.15 1.12
CA GLY A 190 14.90 -19.49 1.06
C GLY A 190 14.90 -18.10 1.72
N LYS A 191 13.75 -17.69 2.26
CA LYS A 191 13.55 -16.38 2.89
C LYS A 191 13.29 -16.49 4.39
N ILE A 192 13.73 -15.51 5.16
CA ILE A 192 13.38 -15.32 6.57
C ILE A 192 12.49 -14.09 6.70
N TYR A 193 11.29 -14.30 7.24
CA TYR A 193 10.34 -13.27 7.62
C TYR A 193 10.28 -13.19 9.15
N ASP A 194 11.38 -12.77 9.77
CA ASP A 194 11.51 -12.62 11.22
C ASP A 194 12.33 -11.36 11.54
N SER A 195 11.67 -10.36 12.11
CA SER A 195 12.26 -9.08 12.51
C SER A 195 13.33 -9.24 13.59
N LYS A 196 13.37 -10.37 14.32
CA LYS A 196 14.40 -10.66 15.31
C LYS A 196 15.79 -10.66 14.68
N LEU A 197 15.95 -11.24 13.48
CA LEU A 197 17.24 -11.23 12.79
C LEU A 197 17.68 -9.78 12.54
N SER A 198 16.78 -8.95 12.02
CA SER A 198 17.07 -7.53 11.76
C SER A 198 17.46 -6.77 13.03
N ALA A 199 16.73 -6.96 14.13
CA ALA A 199 17.04 -6.31 15.40
C ALA A 199 18.41 -6.72 15.95
N LEU A 200 18.74 -8.03 15.93
CA LEU A 200 20.05 -8.52 16.36
C LEU A 200 21.19 -7.93 15.52
N VAL A 201 20.96 -7.77 14.21
CA VAL A 201 21.95 -7.19 13.31
C VAL A 201 22.10 -5.69 13.54
N ALA A 202 21.01 -4.98 13.82
CA ALA A 202 21.06 -3.58 14.21
C ALA A 202 21.95 -3.37 15.45
N GLU A 203 21.89 -4.28 16.42
CA GLU A 203 22.73 -4.22 17.64
C GLU A 203 24.23 -4.44 17.38
N LEU A 204 24.59 -5.13 16.28
CA LEU A 204 25.97 -5.28 15.84
C LEU A 204 26.53 -3.98 15.24
N LEU A 205 25.70 -3.19 14.56
CA LEU A 205 26.17 -2.02 13.83
C LEU A 205 26.57 -0.88 14.81
N PRO A 206 27.70 -0.19 14.55
CA PRO A 206 28.17 0.90 15.40
C PRO A 206 27.27 2.13 15.29
N ASP A 207 27.24 2.97 16.33
CA ASP A 207 26.48 4.24 16.28
C ASP A 207 27.25 5.39 15.64
N THR A 208 28.56 5.21 15.42
CA THR A 208 29.50 6.26 15.01
C THR A 208 29.65 6.43 13.50
N LEU A 209 29.08 5.52 12.70
CA LEU A 209 29.19 5.53 11.24
C LEU A 209 27.80 5.58 10.60
N PRO A 210 27.65 6.21 9.41
CA PRO A 210 26.45 6.05 8.60
C PRO A 210 26.24 4.57 8.27
N ASN A 211 25.06 4.02 8.58
CA ASN A 211 24.71 2.62 8.37
C ASN A 211 23.19 2.40 8.35
N ASN A 212 22.75 1.17 8.04
CA ASN A 212 21.33 0.82 8.03
C ASN A 212 20.73 0.45 9.41
N LYS A 213 21.39 0.74 10.53
CA LYS A 213 20.94 0.34 11.88
C LYS A 213 19.51 0.77 12.21
N LYS A 214 19.12 2.01 11.86
CA LYS A 214 17.77 2.52 12.09
C LYS A 214 16.69 1.75 11.31
N ARG A 215 16.97 1.41 10.05
CA ARG A 215 16.07 0.62 9.20
C ARG A 215 15.87 -0.77 9.79
N LEU A 216 16.97 -1.40 10.24
CA LEU A 216 16.98 -2.74 10.83
C LEU A 216 16.34 -2.83 12.23
N SER A 217 16.42 -1.78 13.05
CA SER A 217 15.91 -1.80 14.43
C SER A 217 14.38 -1.77 14.52
N GLY A 218 13.71 -1.33 13.46
CA GLY A 218 12.26 -1.18 13.40
C GLY A 218 11.73 0.00 14.22
N GLN A 219 12.56 1.02 14.44
CA GLN A 219 12.21 2.24 15.17
C GLN A 219 10.88 2.87 14.70
N ASP A 220 10.59 2.81 13.39
CA ASP A 220 9.39 3.40 12.78
C ASP A 220 8.26 2.39 12.51
N PHE A 221 8.36 1.16 13.05
CA PHE A 221 7.37 0.12 12.81
C PHE A 221 5.95 0.56 13.20
N ASN A 222 5.78 1.08 14.42
CA ASN A 222 4.45 1.45 14.92
C ASN A 222 3.79 2.53 14.06
N GLY A 223 4.55 3.57 13.67
CA GLY A 223 4.05 4.66 12.82
C GLY A 223 3.68 4.17 11.43
N ALA A 224 4.57 3.41 10.79
CA ALA A 224 4.32 2.82 9.47
C ALA A 224 3.11 1.86 9.49
N PHE A 225 3.00 1.03 10.52
CA PHE A 225 1.91 0.08 10.70
C PHE A 225 0.56 0.77 10.83
N VAL A 226 0.43 1.77 11.70
CA VAL A 226 -0.82 2.52 11.85
C VAL A 226 -1.13 3.32 10.59
N GLN A 227 -0.13 3.90 9.91
CA GLN A 227 -0.34 4.59 8.63
C GLN A 227 -0.89 3.64 7.55
N LYS A 228 -0.42 2.38 7.49
CA LYS A 228 -0.98 1.38 6.57
C LYS A 228 -2.40 0.98 6.95
N ILE A 229 -2.69 0.78 8.23
CA ILE A 229 -4.07 0.55 8.69
C ILE A 229 -4.97 1.73 8.30
N TYR A 230 -4.49 2.95 8.54
CA TYR A 230 -5.23 4.17 8.26
C TYR A 230 -5.56 4.30 6.78
N SER A 231 -4.54 4.25 5.92
CA SER A 231 -4.71 4.38 4.47
C SER A 231 -5.60 3.29 3.86
N ILE A 232 -5.50 2.05 4.33
CA ILE A 232 -6.27 0.93 3.76
C ILE A 232 -7.71 0.91 4.27
N PHE A 233 -7.97 1.23 5.55
CA PHE A 233 -9.26 0.92 6.19
C PHE A 233 -9.99 2.11 6.84
N LEU A 234 -9.30 3.23 7.11
CA LEU A 234 -9.85 4.32 7.92
C LEU A 234 -10.00 5.63 7.16
N ALA A 235 -9.12 5.95 6.20
CA ALA A 235 -9.10 7.23 5.50
C ALA A 235 -10.47 7.58 4.89
N GLU A 236 -11.06 6.67 4.12
CA GLU A 236 -12.39 6.87 3.52
C GLU A 236 -13.50 7.06 4.57
N LYS A 237 -13.40 6.37 5.71
CA LYS A 237 -14.39 6.49 6.79
C LYS A 237 -14.26 7.81 7.55
N GLU A 238 -13.04 8.23 7.82
CA GLU A 238 -12.77 9.53 8.45
C GLU A 238 -13.28 10.65 7.54
N ASN A 239 -12.93 10.60 6.24
CA ASN A 239 -13.42 11.57 5.25
C ASN A 239 -14.95 11.65 5.22
N TYR A 240 -15.63 10.49 5.25
CA TYR A 240 -17.10 10.42 5.29
C TYR A 240 -17.67 11.06 6.56
N LEU A 241 -17.11 10.75 7.73
CA LEU A 241 -17.56 11.31 9.01
C LEU A 241 -17.33 12.81 9.10
N ASP A 242 -16.17 13.30 8.65
CA ASP A 242 -15.84 14.71 8.62
C ASP A 242 -16.78 15.48 7.70
N ALA A 243 -17.02 14.95 6.49
CA ALA A 243 -18.01 15.50 5.57
C ALA A 243 -19.42 15.53 6.17
N LYS A 244 -19.84 14.44 6.83
CA LYS A 244 -21.15 14.31 7.47
C LYS A 244 -21.35 15.31 8.60
N ASN A 245 -20.33 15.50 9.43
CA ASN A 245 -20.35 16.43 10.55
C ASN A 245 -20.31 17.89 10.09
N ALA A 246 -19.57 18.19 9.02
CA ALA A 246 -19.53 19.52 8.43
C ALA A 246 -20.84 19.89 7.72
N PHE A 247 -21.52 18.92 7.08
CA PHE A 247 -22.68 19.18 6.22
C PHE A 247 -23.92 18.28 6.52
N PRO A 248 -24.39 18.21 7.78
CA PRO A 248 -25.42 17.24 8.18
C PRO A 248 -26.75 17.42 7.43
N GLY A 249 -27.13 18.66 7.12
CA GLY A 249 -28.35 18.95 6.35
C GLY A 249 -28.28 18.48 4.89
N THR A 250 -27.08 18.44 4.29
CA THR A 250 -26.88 17.89 2.94
C THR A 250 -26.98 16.38 2.96
N PHE A 251 -26.32 15.70 3.92
CA PHE A 251 -26.46 14.26 4.11
C PHE A 251 -27.90 13.83 4.35
N LYS A 252 -28.63 14.53 5.24
CA LYS A 252 -30.05 14.27 5.50
C LYS A 252 -30.93 14.41 4.25
N SER A 253 -30.60 15.34 3.36
CA SER A 253 -31.38 15.57 2.14
C SER A 253 -31.08 14.53 1.06
N LEU A 254 -29.80 14.24 0.81
CA LEU A 254 -29.37 13.25 -0.17
C LEU A 254 -29.78 11.84 0.28
N GLY A 255 -29.61 11.52 1.56
CA GLY A 255 -29.96 10.22 2.16
C GLY A 255 -31.44 9.82 2.06
N LYS A 256 -32.34 10.74 1.69
CA LYS A 256 -33.75 10.41 1.40
C LYS A 256 -33.94 9.77 0.02
N ASN A 257 -33.00 9.99 -0.90
CA ASN A 257 -33.13 9.62 -2.31
C ASN A 257 -31.96 8.74 -2.78
N PHE A 258 -30.88 8.70 -2.02
CA PHE A 258 -29.65 7.99 -2.38
C PHE A 258 -29.05 7.32 -1.14
N GLU A 259 -28.43 6.17 -1.35
CA GLU A 259 -27.37 5.64 -0.50
C GLU A 259 -26.10 6.45 -0.76
N ILE A 260 -25.55 7.10 0.27
CA ILE A 260 -24.30 7.86 0.17
C ILE A 260 -23.16 6.88 0.40
N MET A 261 -22.52 6.44 -0.69
CA MET A 261 -21.45 5.43 -0.66
C MET A 261 -20.14 6.04 -0.15
N LYS A 262 -19.81 7.24 -0.63
CA LYS A 262 -18.59 7.98 -0.26
C LYS A 262 -18.91 9.46 -0.12
N ALA A 263 -18.16 10.14 0.73
CA ALA A 263 -18.22 11.59 0.87
C ALA A 263 -16.88 12.10 1.38
N GLU A 264 -16.35 13.16 0.78
CA GLU A 264 -15.10 13.75 1.25
C GLU A 264 -14.95 15.23 0.90
N ILE A 265 -14.26 15.97 1.77
CA ILE A 265 -13.89 17.36 1.55
C ILE A 265 -12.43 17.36 1.09
N MET A 266 -12.19 17.78 -0.15
CA MET A 266 -10.84 17.80 -0.72
C MET A 266 -10.61 19.04 -1.56
N ASP A 267 -9.34 19.35 -1.82
CA ASP A 267 -8.95 20.28 -2.87
C ASP A 267 -8.77 19.49 -4.17
N MET A 268 -9.68 19.70 -5.12
CA MET A 268 -9.72 18.92 -6.35
C MET A 268 -9.22 19.75 -7.54
N SER A 269 -8.24 19.23 -8.26
CA SER A 269 -7.94 19.56 -9.66
C SER A 269 -8.48 18.44 -10.54
N SER A 270 -9.59 18.69 -11.22
CA SER A 270 -10.25 17.71 -12.09
C SER A 270 -10.80 18.39 -13.32
N ILE A 271 -10.89 17.62 -14.41
CA ILE A 271 -11.49 18.07 -15.68
C ILE A 271 -12.90 18.63 -15.49
N GLU A 272 -13.60 18.30 -14.40
CA GLU A 272 -14.98 18.73 -14.18
C GLU A 272 -15.14 19.89 -13.19
N TRP A 273 -14.18 20.12 -12.29
CA TRP A 273 -14.33 21.08 -11.18
C TRP A 273 -13.18 22.09 -11.04
N GLY A 274 -11.94 21.67 -11.31
CA GLY A 274 -10.75 22.42 -10.95
C GLY A 274 -9.86 22.74 -12.15
N GLY A 275 -9.40 24.00 -12.25
CA GLY A 275 -8.26 24.35 -13.11
C GLY A 275 -6.93 24.07 -12.42
N ASP A 276 -5.85 24.64 -12.94
CA ASP A 276 -4.45 24.37 -12.55
C ASP A 276 -4.15 24.43 -11.04
N PHE A 277 -4.92 25.19 -10.26
CA PHE A 277 -4.63 25.47 -8.85
C PHE A 277 -5.47 24.69 -7.83
N GLY A 278 -6.33 23.78 -8.27
CA GLY A 278 -7.21 23.01 -7.38
C GLY A 278 -8.25 23.88 -6.65
N ARG A 279 -9.40 23.31 -6.30
CA ARG A 279 -10.45 24.04 -5.57
C ARG A 279 -11.07 23.17 -4.50
N ARG A 280 -11.27 23.74 -3.30
CA ARG A 280 -11.94 23.05 -2.21
C ARG A 280 -13.38 22.71 -2.57
N CYS A 281 -13.70 21.43 -2.59
CA CYS A 281 -15.03 20.91 -2.87
C CYS A 281 -15.45 19.85 -1.86
N LEU A 282 -16.74 19.53 -1.92
CA LEU A 282 -17.33 18.34 -1.35
C LEU A 282 -17.72 17.43 -2.51
N GLU A 283 -17.19 16.21 -2.47
CA GLU A 283 -17.52 15.15 -3.40
C GLU A 283 -18.45 14.13 -2.72
N PHE A 284 -19.41 13.61 -3.46
CA PHE A 284 -20.24 12.48 -3.04
C PHE A 284 -20.33 11.44 -4.14
N SER A 285 -20.10 10.17 -3.76
CA SER A 285 -20.54 9.04 -4.57
C SER A 285 -21.90 8.58 -4.05
N LEU A 286 -22.91 8.68 -4.91
CA LEU A 286 -24.31 8.40 -4.60
C LEU A 286 -24.79 7.20 -5.40
N LYS A 287 -25.58 6.35 -4.75
CA LYS A 287 -26.23 5.21 -5.38
C LYS A 287 -27.72 5.26 -5.13
N ASP A 288 -28.50 4.92 -6.16
CA ASP A 288 -29.92 4.69 -6.03
C ASP A 288 -30.22 3.23 -6.38
N SER A 289 -30.59 2.45 -5.36
CA SER A 289 -30.89 1.04 -5.51
C SER A 289 -32.11 0.75 -6.39
N THR A 290 -32.97 1.74 -6.64
CA THR A 290 -34.13 1.61 -7.53
C THR A 290 -33.79 1.74 -9.01
N ILE A 291 -32.62 2.29 -9.35
CA ILE A 291 -32.16 2.47 -10.74
C ILE A 291 -31.39 1.23 -11.19
N SER A 292 -30.22 0.98 -10.59
CA SER A 292 -29.40 -0.18 -10.89
C SER A 292 -28.23 -0.26 -9.90
N LYS A 293 -27.75 -1.48 -9.65
CA LYS A 293 -26.49 -1.69 -8.91
C LYS A 293 -25.25 -1.21 -9.69
N ASN A 294 -25.36 -1.08 -11.01
CA ASN A 294 -24.26 -0.72 -11.92
C ASN A 294 -24.19 0.78 -12.21
N ILE A 295 -25.11 1.60 -11.69
CA ILE A 295 -25.13 3.06 -11.94
C ILE A 295 -24.87 3.81 -10.64
N ARG A 296 -23.98 4.80 -10.70
CA ARG A 296 -23.68 5.74 -9.62
C ARG A 296 -23.75 7.17 -10.12
N PHE A 297 -24.00 8.08 -9.19
CA PHE A 297 -23.90 9.51 -9.43
C PHE A 297 -22.72 10.06 -8.64
N ASN A 298 -21.78 10.71 -9.31
CA ASN A 298 -20.73 11.46 -8.63
C ASN A 298 -21.11 12.93 -8.59
N THR A 299 -21.26 13.53 -7.41
CA THR A 299 -21.62 14.94 -7.29
C THR A 299 -20.47 15.73 -6.71
N ILE A 300 -20.03 16.77 -7.42
CA ILE A 300 -18.95 17.65 -6.96
C ILE A 300 -19.52 19.05 -6.78
N SER A 301 -19.27 19.64 -5.61
CA SER A 301 -19.78 20.96 -5.26
C SER A 301 -18.77 21.75 -4.46
N GLY A 302 -18.63 23.03 -4.80
CA GLY A 302 -17.93 23.99 -3.97
C GLY A 302 -18.70 24.14 -2.67
N VAL A 303 -18.00 24.37 -1.57
CA VAL A 303 -18.61 24.49 -0.24
C VAL A 303 -19.74 25.53 -0.22
N ASN A 304 -19.63 26.59 -1.02
CA ASN A 304 -20.65 27.66 -1.12
C ASN A 304 -21.80 27.34 -2.09
N GLU A 305 -21.66 26.34 -2.96
CA GLU A 305 -22.63 25.97 -4.00
C GLU A 305 -23.40 24.67 -3.67
N LEU A 306 -23.17 24.10 -2.48
CA LEU A 306 -23.75 22.84 -2.03
C LEU A 306 -25.27 22.75 -2.16
N PHE A 307 -25.98 23.86 -1.91
CA PHE A 307 -27.44 23.85 -1.93
C PHE A 307 -28.04 23.73 -3.32
N SER A 308 -27.42 24.32 -4.35
CA SER A 308 -27.93 24.24 -5.73
C SER A 308 -27.68 22.85 -6.31
N THR A 309 -26.45 22.32 -6.18
CA THR A 309 -26.10 21.01 -6.71
C THR A 309 -26.93 19.91 -6.07
N LYS A 310 -27.05 19.85 -4.74
CA LYS A 310 -27.82 18.78 -4.07
C LYS A 310 -29.30 18.78 -4.45
N LYS A 311 -29.92 19.96 -4.57
CA LYS A 311 -31.32 20.07 -4.98
C LYS A 311 -31.48 19.62 -6.43
N SER A 312 -30.61 20.08 -7.31
CA SER A 312 -30.71 19.79 -8.74
C SER A 312 -30.62 18.31 -9.06
N ILE A 313 -29.69 17.55 -8.43
CA ILE A 313 -29.59 16.11 -8.69
C ILE A 313 -30.82 15.36 -8.17
N ILE A 314 -31.34 15.73 -7.00
CA ILE A 314 -32.58 15.12 -6.45
C ILE A 314 -33.75 15.31 -7.42
N TYR A 315 -33.92 16.52 -7.98
CA TYR A 315 -35.05 16.82 -8.86
C TYR A 315 -34.87 16.28 -10.28
N LYS A 316 -33.66 16.33 -10.85
CA LYS A 316 -33.42 15.98 -12.26
C LYS A 316 -33.06 14.52 -12.50
N LYS A 317 -32.78 13.73 -11.46
CA LYS A 317 -32.36 12.34 -11.59
C LYS A 317 -33.30 11.52 -12.47
N ASN A 318 -34.62 11.60 -12.26
CA ASN A 318 -35.58 10.78 -12.99
C ASN A 318 -35.61 11.16 -14.48
N ASP A 319 -35.69 12.46 -14.79
CA ASP A 319 -35.62 12.96 -16.17
C ASP A 319 -34.32 12.53 -16.87
N LEU A 320 -33.20 12.55 -16.12
CA LEU A 320 -31.91 12.09 -16.61
C LEU A 320 -31.94 10.59 -16.93
N MET A 321 -32.51 9.76 -16.05
CA MET A 321 -32.64 8.33 -16.31
C MET A 321 -33.54 8.05 -17.51
N ASP A 322 -34.66 8.78 -17.63
CA ASP A 322 -35.56 8.66 -18.76
C ASP A 322 -34.86 8.97 -20.09
N SER A 323 -33.98 9.98 -20.11
CA SER A 323 -33.18 10.31 -21.29
C SER A 323 -32.13 9.26 -21.65
N LEU A 324 -31.70 8.44 -20.69
CA LEU A 324 -30.71 7.39 -20.88
C LEU A 324 -31.31 6.03 -21.23
N LYS A 325 -32.63 5.85 -21.10
CA LYS A 325 -33.30 4.55 -21.32
C LYS A 325 -32.95 3.89 -22.65
N GLU A 326 -32.85 4.66 -23.73
CA GLU A 326 -32.51 4.11 -25.06
C GLU A 326 -31.03 4.28 -25.42
N ASN A 327 -30.19 4.76 -24.50
CA ASN A 327 -28.77 4.98 -24.78
C ASN A 327 -28.01 3.63 -24.76
N PRO A 328 -27.32 3.23 -25.85
CA PRO A 328 -26.71 1.91 -25.95
C PRO A 328 -25.54 1.70 -24.98
N VAL A 329 -24.77 2.75 -24.64
CA VAL A 329 -23.69 2.67 -23.63
C VAL A 329 -24.29 2.45 -22.25
N TYR A 330 -25.37 3.16 -21.93
CA TYR A 330 -26.11 2.96 -20.69
C TYR A 330 -26.72 1.56 -20.60
N GLN A 331 -27.39 1.10 -21.65
CA GLN A 331 -27.97 -0.25 -21.71
C GLN A 331 -26.92 -1.36 -21.60
N TYR A 332 -25.77 -1.19 -22.24
CA TYR A 332 -24.63 -2.10 -22.05
C TYR A 332 -24.23 -2.17 -20.57
N THR A 333 -24.11 -1.01 -19.92
CA THR A 333 -23.73 -0.90 -18.52
C THR A 333 -24.72 -1.63 -17.60
N LEU A 334 -26.02 -1.52 -17.87
CA LEU A 334 -27.06 -2.22 -17.09
C LEU A 334 -26.95 -3.74 -17.19
N ASN A 335 -26.58 -4.26 -18.38
CA ASN A 335 -26.54 -5.69 -18.66
C ASN A 335 -25.17 -6.35 -18.36
N CYS A 336 -24.14 -5.56 -18.11
CA CYS A 336 -22.79 -6.03 -17.83
C CYS A 336 -22.56 -6.24 -16.32
N ASN A 337 -22.32 -7.48 -15.90
CA ASN A 337 -22.19 -7.84 -14.48
C ASN A 337 -21.02 -7.16 -13.75
N ASN A 338 -19.94 -6.84 -14.47
CA ASN A 338 -18.72 -6.26 -13.91
C ASN A 338 -18.48 -4.82 -14.40
N CYS A 339 -19.55 -4.14 -14.81
CA CYS A 339 -19.49 -2.76 -15.24
C CYS A 339 -20.01 -1.80 -14.18
N LEU A 340 -19.43 -0.61 -14.18
CA LEU A 340 -19.87 0.53 -13.40
C LEU A 340 -19.97 1.74 -14.32
N GLY A 341 -21.17 2.30 -14.40
CA GLY A 341 -21.45 3.58 -15.04
C GLY A 341 -21.56 4.68 -13.99
N GLU A 342 -20.78 5.73 -14.16
CA GLU A 342 -20.81 6.90 -13.30
C GLU A 342 -21.33 8.10 -14.10
N ILE A 343 -22.39 8.72 -13.60
CA ILE A 343 -22.91 9.98 -14.11
C ILE A 343 -22.44 11.06 -13.18
N HIS A 344 -21.59 11.94 -13.68
CA HIS A 344 -21.09 13.01 -12.86
C HIS A 344 -22.06 14.18 -12.92
N TRP A 345 -22.11 14.95 -11.84
CA TRP A 345 -23.07 16.01 -11.62
C TRP A 345 -22.44 17.18 -10.88
N VAL A 346 -22.09 18.20 -11.65
CA VAL A 346 -21.33 19.36 -11.21
C VAL A 346 -22.11 20.63 -11.49
N LYS A 347 -22.30 21.48 -10.46
CA LYS A 347 -23.03 22.76 -10.58
C LYS A 347 -24.36 22.63 -11.32
N SER A 348 -25.15 21.62 -10.99
CA SER A 348 -26.49 21.35 -11.58
C SER A 348 -26.51 20.87 -13.03
N LYS A 349 -25.38 20.38 -13.56
CA LYS A 349 -25.27 19.82 -14.91
C LYS A 349 -24.45 18.54 -14.86
N SER A 350 -24.64 17.67 -15.86
CA SER A 350 -23.82 16.46 -15.97
C SER A 350 -22.50 16.74 -16.68
N LEU A 351 -22.54 17.35 -17.88
CA LEU A 351 -21.34 17.93 -18.47
C LEU A 351 -21.07 19.32 -17.86
N SER A 352 -20.02 19.43 -17.05
CA SER A 352 -19.63 20.70 -16.41
C SER A 352 -19.04 21.69 -17.43
N THR A 353 -18.95 22.97 -17.05
CA THR A 353 -18.32 23.98 -17.92
C THR A 353 -16.85 23.65 -18.14
N GLU A 354 -16.14 23.32 -17.06
CA GLU A 354 -14.74 22.92 -17.05
C GLU A 354 -14.51 21.68 -17.93
N ALA A 355 -15.38 20.67 -17.87
CA ALA A 355 -15.26 19.44 -18.67
C ALA A 355 -15.52 19.72 -20.16
N LYS A 356 -16.50 20.57 -20.44
CA LYS A 356 -16.80 21.03 -21.80
C LYS A 356 -15.63 21.84 -22.39
N ASP A 357 -14.98 22.70 -21.61
CA ASP A 357 -13.82 23.49 -22.07
C ASP A 357 -12.60 22.57 -22.31
N ASN A 358 -12.31 21.63 -21.41
CA ASN A 358 -11.28 20.59 -21.63
C ASN A 358 -11.57 19.77 -22.88
N PHE A 359 -12.81 19.32 -23.08
CA PHE A 359 -13.18 18.55 -24.27
C PHE A 359 -12.94 19.34 -25.57
N LYS A 360 -13.16 20.67 -25.57
CA LYS A 360 -12.87 21.52 -26.72
C LYS A 360 -11.38 21.59 -27.06
N GLU A 361 -10.52 21.66 -26.05
CA GLU A 361 -9.06 21.61 -26.23
C GLU A 361 -8.65 20.27 -26.86
N TYR A 362 -9.16 19.15 -26.33
CA TYR A 362 -8.86 17.83 -26.91
C TYR A 362 -9.43 17.60 -28.31
N LEU A 363 -10.53 18.27 -28.69
CA LEU A 363 -11.00 18.28 -30.07
C LEU A 363 -9.98 18.93 -31.00
N GLU A 364 -9.47 20.11 -30.61
CA GLU A 364 -8.46 20.87 -31.37
C GLU A 364 -7.17 20.06 -31.52
N GLU A 365 -6.68 19.42 -30.44
CA GLU A 365 -5.52 18.52 -30.47
C GLU A 365 -5.73 17.29 -31.38
N SER A 366 -6.97 16.81 -31.48
CA SER A 366 -7.35 15.69 -32.36
C SER A 366 -7.62 16.12 -33.80
N GLY A 367 -7.38 17.39 -34.16
CA GLY A 367 -7.62 17.92 -35.50
C GLY A 367 -9.09 18.15 -35.85
N VAL A 368 -9.98 18.18 -34.85
CA VAL A 368 -11.41 18.47 -35.01
C VAL A 368 -11.67 19.93 -34.59
N ASP A 369 -12.55 20.63 -35.31
CA ASP A 369 -12.96 21.98 -34.92
C ASP A 369 -13.56 21.98 -33.50
N LYS A 370 -12.95 22.75 -32.59
CA LYS A 370 -13.41 22.93 -31.20
C LYS A 370 -14.82 23.49 -31.08
N ASN A 371 -15.35 24.13 -32.12
CA ASN A 371 -16.70 24.69 -32.13
C ASN A 371 -17.73 23.77 -32.81
N LYS A 372 -17.33 22.56 -33.27
CA LYS A 372 -18.19 21.61 -33.98
C LYS A 372 -19.52 21.31 -33.29
N TYR A 373 -19.55 21.33 -31.95
CA TYR A 373 -20.74 21.01 -31.16
C TYR A 373 -21.31 22.21 -30.39
N ASP A 374 -20.96 23.44 -30.77
CA ASP A 374 -21.51 24.63 -30.13
C ASP A 374 -23.04 24.66 -30.21
N GLY A 375 -23.66 25.05 -29.09
CA GLY A 375 -25.11 24.98 -28.90
C GLY A 375 -25.67 23.58 -28.59
N LYS A 376 -24.91 22.50 -28.80
CA LYS A 376 -25.37 21.12 -28.56
C LYS A 376 -25.04 20.57 -27.17
N TYR A 377 -24.18 21.25 -26.42
CA TYR A 377 -23.81 20.87 -25.04
C TYR A 377 -24.90 21.11 -24.00
N LYS A 378 -25.98 21.82 -24.37
CA LYS A 378 -27.10 22.06 -23.44
C LYS A 378 -27.74 20.71 -23.09
N ASP A 379 -27.79 20.42 -21.79
CA ASP A 379 -28.30 19.16 -21.23
C ASP A 379 -27.48 17.91 -21.63
N ALA A 380 -26.24 18.10 -22.10
CA ALA A 380 -25.34 16.98 -22.39
C ALA A 380 -24.97 16.23 -21.10
N ILE A 381 -24.82 14.91 -21.25
CA ILE A 381 -24.51 13.99 -20.16
C ILE A 381 -23.06 13.56 -20.29
N PHE A 382 -22.31 13.72 -19.21
CA PHE A 382 -20.98 13.15 -19.07
C PHE A 382 -21.10 11.81 -18.34
N PHE A 383 -20.64 10.75 -18.98
CA PHE A 383 -20.79 9.38 -18.51
C PHE A 383 -19.46 8.64 -18.55
N GLU A 384 -19.10 8.05 -17.44
CA GLU A 384 -17.86 7.29 -17.28
C GLU A 384 -18.21 5.81 -17.12
N LEU A 385 -17.65 4.95 -17.98
CA LEU A 385 -17.88 3.51 -17.96
C LEU A 385 -16.57 2.79 -17.62
N THR A 386 -16.60 2.03 -16.52
CA THR A 386 -15.54 1.12 -16.14
C THR A 386 -16.02 -0.32 -16.26
N GLU A 387 -15.20 -1.20 -16.85
CA GLU A 387 -15.43 -2.64 -16.93
C GLU A 387 -14.25 -3.41 -16.34
N HIS A 388 -14.54 -4.41 -15.50
CA HIS A 388 -13.52 -5.29 -14.93
C HIS A 388 -13.62 -6.70 -15.51
N ARG A 389 -12.47 -7.24 -15.96
CA ARG A 389 -12.32 -8.64 -16.38
C ARG A 389 -11.08 -9.21 -15.73
N ASP A 390 -11.24 -10.23 -14.90
CA ASP A 390 -10.16 -10.82 -14.10
C ASP A 390 -9.37 -9.77 -13.29
N LEU A 391 -8.11 -9.54 -13.65
CA LEU A 391 -7.22 -8.55 -13.03
C LEU A 391 -7.06 -7.28 -13.89
N GLU A 392 -7.75 -7.19 -15.02
CA GLU A 392 -7.68 -6.05 -15.93
C GLU A 392 -8.90 -5.14 -15.80
N GLN A 393 -8.67 -3.84 -16.01
CA GLN A 393 -9.69 -2.80 -16.03
C GLN A 393 -9.65 -2.09 -17.37
N SER A 394 -10.81 -1.95 -18.01
CA SER A 394 -11.01 -1.04 -19.14
C SER A 394 -11.94 0.10 -18.72
N PHE A 395 -11.77 1.23 -19.37
CA PHE A 395 -12.34 2.50 -18.97
C PHE A 395 -12.67 3.37 -20.19
N SER A 396 -13.77 4.11 -20.14
CA SER A 396 -14.12 5.09 -21.17
C SER A 396 -14.91 6.26 -20.63
N ARG A 397 -14.72 7.43 -21.26
CA ARG A 397 -15.49 8.66 -21.01
C ARG A 397 -16.31 9.01 -22.22
N TRP A 398 -17.58 9.30 -21.99
CA TRP A 398 -18.56 9.59 -23.02
C TRP A 398 -19.25 10.92 -22.78
N ILE A 399 -19.59 11.58 -23.89
CA ILE A 399 -20.51 12.71 -23.89
C ILE A 399 -21.73 12.32 -24.72
N PHE A 400 -22.90 12.33 -24.09
CA PHE A 400 -24.18 12.10 -24.77
C PHE A 400 -24.84 13.45 -25.03
N LEU A 401 -25.07 13.78 -26.31
CA LEU A 401 -25.78 14.99 -26.70
C LEU A 401 -27.28 14.70 -26.87
N LYS A 402 -28.11 15.75 -26.78
CA LYS A 402 -29.59 15.69 -26.78
C LYS A 402 -30.24 14.96 -27.96
N TYR A 403 -29.55 14.80 -29.09
CA TYR A 403 -30.07 14.14 -30.29
C TYR A 403 -29.59 12.68 -30.46
N GLY A 404 -29.09 12.07 -29.38
CA GLY A 404 -28.57 10.70 -29.41
C GLY A 404 -27.15 10.58 -29.97
N THR A 405 -26.48 11.70 -30.28
CA THR A 405 -25.07 11.68 -30.66
C THR A 405 -24.23 11.22 -29.48
N LEU A 406 -23.46 10.15 -29.69
CA LEU A 406 -22.55 9.57 -28.72
C LEU A 406 -21.13 9.96 -29.11
N ILE A 407 -20.42 10.59 -28.19
CA ILE A 407 -19.02 10.96 -28.39
C ILE A 407 -18.18 10.17 -27.40
N LEU A 408 -17.26 9.35 -27.91
CA LEU A 408 -16.21 8.74 -27.12
C LEU A 408 -15.10 9.79 -26.93
N TRP A 409 -15.01 10.35 -25.73
CA TRP A 409 -14.00 11.34 -25.38
C TRP A 409 -12.68 10.66 -25.04
N GLN A 410 -12.68 9.63 -24.19
CA GLN A 410 -11.46 8.95 -23.76
C GLN A 410 -11.67 7.44 -23.69
N LEU A 411 -10.63 6.67 -24.01
CA LEU A 411 -10.61 5.21 -23.90
C LEU A 411 -9.28 4.72 -23.32
N SER A 412 -9.35 3.77 -22.39
CA SER A 412 -8.20 3.02 -21.89
C SER A 412 -8.59 1.55 -21.72
N GLY A 413 -7.75 0.63 -22.17
CA GLY A 413 -8.02 -0.81 -22.16
C GLY A 413 -8.59 -1.32 -23.49
N ARG A 414 -8.85 -2.63 -23.56
CA ARG A 414 -9.01 -3.37 -24.84
C ARG A 414 -10.33 -4.09 -25.03
N PHE A 415 -11.19 -4.11 -24.01
CA PHE A 415 -12.36 -5.00 -24.01
C PHE A 415 -13.70 -4.30 -23.77
N LEU A 416 -13.68 -2.97 -23.63
CA LEU A 416 -14.87 -2.20 -23.34
C LEU A 416 -15.86 -2.22 -24.51
N MET A 417 -17.10 -2.65 -24.23
CA MET A 417 -18.22 -2.72 -25.19
C MET A 417 -17.96 -3.52 -26.47
N ASN A 418 -16.85 -4.26 -26.58
CA ASN A 418 -16.37 -4.84 -27.83
C ASN A 418 -16.34 -3.83 -28.99
N LEU A 419 -15.92 -2.58 -28.72
CA LEU A 419 -15.79 -1.55 -29.76
C LEU A 419 -14.93 -2.03 -30.93
N PRO A 420 -15.18 -1.57 -32.17
CA PRO A 420 -14.37 -1.94 -33.34
C PRO A 420 -12.87 -1.73 -33.08
N LYS A 421 -12.03 -2.58 -33.69
CA LYS A 421 -10.56 -2.50 -33.53
C LYS A 421 -10.01 -1.10 -33.85
N GLU A 422 -10.53 -0.49 -34.91
CA GLU A 422 -10.16 0.87 -35.34
C GLU A 422 -10.40 1.95 -34.27
N VAL A 423 -11.37 1.73 -33.37
CA VAL A 423 -11.67 2.62 -32.24
C VAL A 423 -10.80 2.24 -31.04
N SER A 424 -10.65 0.95 -30.74
CA SER A 424 -9.90 0.46 -29.58
C SER A 424 -8.37 0.52 -29.72
N GLU A 425 -7.84 0.67 -30.93
CA GLU A 425 -6.42 0.96 -31.18
C GLU A 425 -6.00 2.36 -30.70
N ASN A 426 -6.95 3.30 -30.62
CA ASN A 426 -6.71 4.65 -30.11
C ASN A 426 -6.89 4.68 -28.58
N GLN A 427 -5.78 4.62 -27.84
CA GLN A 427 -5.76 4.76 -26.39
C GLN A 427 -5.57 6.25 -26.01
N GLY A 428 -6.18 6.69 -24.92
CA GLY A 428 -6.15 8.09 -24.48
C GLY A 428 -7.37 8.88 -24.95
N TYR A 429 -7.19 10.17 -25.26
CA TYR A 429 -8.25 11.05 -25.73
C TYR A 429 -8.54 10.80 -27.21
N VAL A 430 -9.71 10.25 -27.50
CA VAL A 430 -10.11 9.80 -28.85
C VAL A 430 -10.97 10.86 -29.56
N CYS A 431 -11.87 11.51 -28.83
CA CYS A 431 -12.74 12.60 -29.31
C CYS A 431 -13.54 12.28 -30.60
N LYS A 432 -14.10 11.06 -30.72
CA LYS A 432 -14.82 10.60 -31.93
C LYS A 432 -16.32 10.40 -31.67
N GLU A 433 -17.14 10.75 -32.66
CA GLU A 433 -18.54 10.31 -32.71
C GLU A 433 -18.60 8.81 -32.99
N ILE A 434 -19.41 8.09 -32.23
CA ILE A 434 -19.62 6.64 -32.40
C ILE A 434 -21.06 6.39 -32.80
N LYS A 435 -21.25 5.51 -33.78
CA LYS A 435 -22.54 4.93 -34.15
C LYS A 435 -22.56 3.50 -33.63
N LEU A 436 -23.46 3.21 -32.69
CA LEU A 436 -23.64 1.90 -32.06
C LEU A 436 -24.94 1.25 -32.51
#